data_AF-A0A1J4KLE7-F1
#
_entry.id   AF-A0A1J4KLE7-F1
#
_cell.length_a   1.000
_cell.length_b   1.000
_cell.length_c   1.000
_cell.angle_alpha   90.00
_cell.angle_beta   90.00
_cell.angle_gamma   90.00
#
_symmetry.space_group_name_H-M   'P 1'
#
loop_
_entity.id
_entity.type
_entity.pdbx_description
1 polymer ?
#
loop_
_entity_poly.entity_id
_entity_poly.type
_entity_poly.pdbx_seq_one_letter_code
_entity_poly.pdbx_strand_id
1 'polypeptide(L)'
;MPICPWPHLIVFVFGGGAAVLTISLFGTVAVNGKFGDDNKFRKYNYGMDKKMGQLAVINVSCAMICGVFVCLAIGFNIKHLPGCAQLVMWVLAYLMFLGTAISQMMSLSYSRFGDSIVPGFYNYYSNEDFKSYVDKNYNGLVNGPDGSVAEFTWGPETGFVNLSGEIIPIVYPIHLPMTQFYVSFVHNYKTYSVPSCVIDWNSSVFMGADPCNFQITETQCIGDWTGGHFRNYWCYEFRQNRSHRQATENKTLAEKQKYYAKIQRQSISLDSYSAFYQLNATFLGLNICGIVIVSIALILINIVNPFNKKGKPYQKIQASASGSGSDSGKSSSNKKAKTTSVQESSTDESY
;
A
#
# COMPACT_ATOMS: atom_id res chain seq x y z
N MET A 1 -0.21 -44.00 11.81
CA MET A 1 0.48 -42.71 11.67
C MET A 1 0.27 -41.93 12.96
N PRO A 2 1.31 -41.54 13.71
CA PRO A 2 1.09 -40.75 14.92
C PRO A 2 0.59 -39.36 14.49
N ILE A 3 -0.62 -39.04 14.92
CA ILE A 3 -1.22 -37.71 14.81
C ILE A 3 -0.23 -36.73 15.44
N CYS A 4 0.16 -35.68 14.70
CA CYS A 4 1.11 -34.66 15.14
C CYS A 4 0.77 -34.23 16.58
N PRO A 5 1.75 -34.16 17.52
CA PRO A 5 1.42 -33.84 18.90
C PRO A 5 0.77 -32.44 18.94
N TRP A 6 -0.44 -32.37 19.52
CA TRP A 6 -1.26 -31.16 19.65
C TRP A 6 -0.48 -29.86 19.97
N PRO A 7 0.55 -29.86 20.85
CA PRO A 7 1.41 -28.69 21.09
C PRO A 7 2.10 -28.12 19.84
N HIS A 8 2.63 -28.98 18.97
CA HIS A 8 3.33 -28.55 17.75
C HIS A 8 2.36 -28.01 16.71
N LEU A 9 1.15 -28.57 16.63
CA LEU A 9 0.10 -28.08 15.74
C LEU A 9 -0.33 -26.65 16.14
N ILE A 10 -0.47 -26.37 17.43
CA ILE A 10 -0.85 -25.03 17.92
C ILE A 10 0.21 -23.99 17.57
N VAL A 11 1.50 -24.31 17.77
CA VAL A 11 2.61 -23.41 17.42
C VAL A 11 2.71 -23.21 15.90
N PHE A 12 2.46 -24.26 15.12
CA PHE A 12 2.41 -24.17 13.66
C PHE A 12 1.26 -23.27 13.17
N VAL A 13 0.07 -23.42 13.74
CA VAL A 13 -1.11 -22.58 13.43
C VAL A 13 -0.86 -21.12 13.82
N PHE A 14 -0.24 -20.87 14.98
CA PHE A 14 0.16 -19.52 15.38
C PHE A 14 1.13 -18.90 14.37
N GLY A 15 2.19 -19.63 14.00
CA GLY A 15 3.17 -19.17 13.02
C GLY A 15 2.56 -18.93 11.63
N GLY A 16 1.67 -19.82 11.17
CA GLY A 16 0.95 -19.68 9.91
C GLY A 16 0.05 -18.45 9.89
N GLY A 17 -0.76 -18.26 10.94
CA GLY A 17 -1.61 -17.06 11.07
C GLY A 17 -0.80 -15.77 11.12
N ALA A 18 0.30 -15.76 11.88
CA ALA A 18 1.19 -14.62 11.99
C ALA A 18 1.87 -14.28 10.65
N ALA A 19 2.30 -15.30 9.90
CA ALA A 19 2.89 -15.13 8.58
C ALA A 19 1.87 -14.56 7.58
N VAL A 20 0.66 -15.12 7.53
CA VAL A 20 -0.43 -14.63 6.67
C VAL A 20 -0.74 -13.17 6.99
N LEU A 21 -0.95 -12.84 8.26
CA LEU A 21 -1.26 -11.48 8.70
C LEU A 21 -0.14 -10.49 8.35
N THR A 22 1.11 -10.88 8.57
CA THR A 22 2.26 -9.99 8.30
C THR A 22 2.41 -9.75 6.81
N ILE A 23 2.36 -10.80 5.99
CA ILE A 23 2.46 -10.71 4.52
C ILE A 23 1.29 -9.90 3.96
N SER A 24 0.07 -10.09 4.47
CA SER A 24 -1.10 -9.35 3.99
C SER A 24 -1.07 -7.87 4.37
N LEU A 25 -0.54 -7.51 5.54
CA LEU A 25 -0.33 -6.11 5.92
C LEU A 25 0.71 -5.43 5.03
N PHE A 26 1.86 -6.07 4.79
CA PHE A 26 2.86 -5.53 3.85
C PHE A 26 2.37 -5.51 2.40
N GLY A 27 1.57 -6.49 2.00
CA GLY A 27 0.90 -6.49 0.69
C GLY A 27 -0.09 -5.34 0.54
N THR A 28 -0.83 -5.02 1.61
CA THR A 28 -1.70 -3.82 1.66
C THR A 28 -0.87 -2.56 1.42
N VAL A 29 0.26 -2.41 2.11
CA VAL A 29 1.18 -1.27 1.95
C VAL A 29 1.68 -1.17 0.51
N ALA A 30 2.16 -2.28 -0.05
CA ALA A 30 2.70 -2.30 -1.40
C ALA A 30 1.65 -1.94 -2.46
N VAL A 31 0.43 -2.49 -2.37
CA VAL A 31 -0.64 -2.20 -3.33
C VAL A 31 -1.15 -0.78 -3.21
N ASN A 32 -1.43 -0.30 -2.00
CA ASN A 32 -1.95 1.07 -1.82
C ASN A 32 -0.86 2.11 -2.14
N GLY A 33 0.40 1.82 -1.80
CA GLY A 33 1.55 2.67 -2.15
C GLY A 33 1.76 2.75 -3.66
N LYS A 34 1.71 1.61 -4.35
CA LYS A 34 1.81 1.55 -5.81
C LYS A 34 0.66 2.31 -6.48
N PHE A 35 -0.58 2.07 -6.04
CA PHE A 35 -1.75 2.77 -6.56
C PHE A 35 -1.61 4.30 -6.42
N GLY A 36 -1.08 4.78 -5.28
CA GLY A 36 -0.82 6.20 -5.04
C GLY A 36 0.29 6.79 -5.92
N ASP A 37 1.32 6.01 -6.26
CA ASP A 37 2.40 6.44 -7.16
C ASP A 37 1.94 6.48 -8.62
N ASP A 38 1.25 5.43 -9.07
CA ASP A 38 0.70 5.33 -10.42
C ASP A 38 -0.37 6.42 -10.67
N ASN A 39 -1.12 6.82 -9.64
CA ASN A 39 -2.14 7.88 -9.69
C ASN A 39 -1.69 9.22 -9.06
N LYS A 40 -0.39 9.52 -9.07
CA LYS A 40 0.18 10.66 -8.34
C LYS A 40 -0.39 12.04 -8.67
N PHE A 41 -0.97 12.28 -9.86
CA PHE A 41 -1.59 13.58 -10.18
C PHE A 41 -3.10 13.59 -9.95
N ARG A 42 -3.78 12.44 -9.99
CA ARG A 42 -5.20 12.33 -9.62
C ARG A 42 -5.47 12.84 -8.20
N LYS A 43 -4.52 12.70 -7.28
CA LYS A 43 -4.68 13.25 -5.91
C LYS A 43 -4.91 14.77 -5.87
N TYR A 44 -4.52 15.50 -6.93
CA TYR A 44 -4.74 16.94 -7.04
C TYR A 44 -6.15 17.29 -7.55
N ASN A 45 -6.84 16.35 -8.20
CA ASN A 45 -8.19 16.58 -8.73
C ASN A 45 -9.20 16.81 -7.61
N TYR A 46 -10.23 17.58 -7.92
CA TYR A 46 -11.34 17.78 -7.01
C TYR A 46 -12.20 16.51 -6.86
N GLY A 47 -12.81 16.34 -5.69
CA GLY A 47 -13.84 15.33 -5.48
C GLY A 47 -13.31 13.91 -5.21
N MET A 48 -13.77 12.94 -5.99
CA MET A 48 -13.55 11.51 -5.75
C MET A 48 -12.09 11.12 -5.80
N ASP A 49 -11.35 11.64 -6.78
CA ASP A 49 -9.94 11.30 -6.98
C ASP A 49 -9.07 11.72 -5.78
N LYS A 50 -9.26 12.93 -5.24
CA LYS A 50 -8.59 13.37 -4.00
C LYS A 50 -8.97 12.51 -2.80
N LYS A 51 -10.24 12.14 -2.66
CA LYS A 51 -10.68 11.22 -1.58
C LYS A 51 -9.99 9.86 -1.69
N MET A 52 -9.87 9.30 -2.89
CA MET A 52 -9.17 8.03 -3.11
C MET A 52 -7.68 8.13 -2.81
N GLY A 53 -7.02 9.21 -3.23
CA GLY A 53 -5.63 9.46 -2.88
C GLY A 53 -5.40 9.54 -1.37
N GLN A 54 -6.29 10.24 -0.64
CA GLN A 54 -6.24 10.30 0.82
C GLN A 54 -6.44 8.94 1.49
N LEU A 55 -7.41 8.15 1.01
CA LEU A 55 -7.68 6.80 1.52
C LEU A 55 -6.50 5.86 1.29
N ALA A 56 -5.84 5.93 0.13
CA ALA A 56 -4.63 5.14 -0.13
C ALA A 56 -3.50 5.46 0.86
N VAL A 57 -3.27 6.75 1.16
CA VAL A 57 -2.26 7.17 2.15
C VAL A 57 -2.62 6.71 3.57
N ILE A 58 -3.90 6.82 3.95
CA ILE A 58 -4.39 6.36 5.26
C ILE A 58 -4.18 4.84 5.39
N ASN A 59 -4.54 4.06 4.36
CA ASN A 59 -4.35 2.61 4.34
C ASN A 59 -2.88 2.22 4.51
N VAL A 60 -1.98 2.86 3.76
CA VAL A 60 -0.53 2.63 3.89
C VAL A 60 -0.07 2.92 5.32
N SER A 61 -0.48 4.05 5.87
CA SER A 61 -0.05 4.50 7.20
C SER A 61 -0.56 3.56 8.30
N CYS A 62 -1.85 3.24 8.29
CA CYS A 62 -2.47 2.32 9.26
C CYS A 62 -1.87 0.91 9.15
N ALA A 63 -1.71 0.38 7.94
CA ALA A 63 -1.15 -0.95 7.73
C ALA A 63 0.32 -1.06 8.14
N MET A 64 1.14 -0.03 7.87
CA MET A 64 2.54 0.02 8.34
C MET A 64 2.62 0.00 9.86
N ILE A 65 1.86 0.88 10.53
CA ILE A 65 1.88 0.95 12.00
C ILE A 65 1.36 -0.37 12.58
N CYS A 66 0.25 -0.91 12.05
CA CYS A 66 -0.29 -2.22 12.46
C CYS A 66 0.76 -3.33 12.29
N GLY A 67 1.45 -3.38 11.15
CA GLY A 67 2.50 -4.38 10.89
C GLY A 67 3.63 -4.33 11.91
N VAL A 68 4.07 -3.13 12.30
CA VAL A 68 5.08 -2.94 13.35
C VAL A 68 4.58 -3.46 14.69
N PHE A 69 3.38 -3.10 15.12
CA PHE A 69 2.81 -3.57 16.40
C PHE A 69 2.63 -5.09 16.42
N VAL A 70 2.17 -5.69 15.31
CA VAL A 70 2.05 -7.15 15.17
C VAL A 70 3.42 -7.82 15.27
N CYS A 71 4.44 -7.32 14.57
CA CYS A 71 5.80 -7.87 14.64
C CYS A 71 6.38 -7.77 16.06
N LEU A 72 6.16 -6.64 16.74
CA LEU A 72 6.59 -6.46 18.14
C LEU A 72 5.85 -7.42 19.08
N ALA A 73 4.53 -7.59 18.93
CA ALA A 73 3.74 -8.52 19.74
C ALA A 73 4.19 -9.97 19.56
N ILE A 74 4.49 -10.38 18.32
CA ILE A 74 5.07 -11.70 18.01
C ILE A 74 6.46 -11.83 18.64
N GLY A 75 7.33 -10.82 18.48
CA GLY A 75 8.67 -10.83 19.07
C GLY A 75 8.64 -10.93 20.60
N PHE A 76 7.68 -10.27 21.26
CA PHE A 76 7.49 -10.32 22.71
C PHE A 76 7.04 -11.71 23.19
N ASN A 77 6.21 -12.40 22.38
CA ASN A 77 5.84 -13.79 22.61
C ASN A 77 7.03 -14.74 22.47
N ILE A 78 7.84 -14.58 21.42
CA ILE A 78 9.03 -15.43 21.17
C ILE A 78 10.08 -15.25 22.27
N LYS A 79 10.32 -14.01 22.72
CA LYS A 79 11.29 -13.72 23.80
C LYS A 79 10.79 -14.04 25.20
N HIS A 80 9.54 -14.52 25.35
CA HIS A 80 8.93 -14.84 26.65
C HIS A 80 9.02 -13.68 27.66
N LEU A 81 8.72 -12.45 27.21
CA LEU A 81 8.62 -11.28 28.09
C LEU A 81 7.45 -11.40 29.11
N PRO A 82 7.39 -10.56 30.16
CA PRO A 82 6.33 -10.61 31.16
C PRO A 82 4.94 -10.58 30.52
N GLY A 83 4.01 -11.40 31.01
CA GLY A 83 2.68 -11.57 30.41
C GLY A 83 1.90 -10.26 30.27
N CYS A 84 2.07 -9.31 31.19
CA CYS A 84 1.48 -7.97 31.08
C CYS A 84 1.99 -7.20 29.84
N ALA A 85 3.28 -7.26 29.54
CA ALA A 85 3.86 -6.60 28.38
C ALA A 85 3.38 -7.24 27.06
N GLN A 86 3.28 -8.57 27.02
CA GLN A 86 2.71 -9.28 25.88
C GLN A 86 1.25 -8.88 25.65
N LEU A 87 0.43 -8.85 26.71
CA LEU A 87 -0.98 -8.49 26.62
C LEU A 87 -1.17 -7.05 26.11
N VAL A 88 -0.43 -6.08 26.67
CA VAL A 88 -0.49 -4.67 26.22
C VAL A 88 -0.16 -4.57 24.74
N MET A 89 0.89 -5.25 24.27
CA MET A 89 1.28 -5.22 22.86
C MET A 89 0.22 -5.82 21.94
N TRP A 90 -0.42 -6.93 22.34
CA TRP A 90 -1.54 -7.50 21.58
C TRP A 90 -2.74 -6.56 21.52
N VAL A 91 -3.11 -5.93 22.64
CA VAL A 91 -4.20 -4.93 22.67
C VAL A 91 -3.92 -3.78 21.69
N LEU A 92 -2.70 -3.25 21.70
CA LEU A 92 -2.29 -2.20 20.76
C LEU A 92 -2.33 -2.70 19.30
N ALA A 93 -1.84 -3.92 19.03
CA ALA A 93 -1.91 -4.53 17.70
C ALA A 93 -3.36 -4.69 17.22
N TYR A 94 -4.30 -5.11 18.08
CA TYR A 94 -5.72 -5.20 17.73
C TYR A 94 -6.36 -3.84 17.46
N LEU A 95 -6.04 -2.81 18.26
CA LEU A 95 -6.56 -1.46 18.01
C LEU A 95 -6.08 -0.91 16.67
N MET A 96 -4.80 -1.10 16.33
CA MET A 96 -4.25 -0.70 15.03
C MET A 96 -4.85 -1.53 13.88
N PHE A 97 -5.12 -2.81 14.11
CA PHE A 97 -5.81 -3.68 13.15
C PHE A 97 -7.23 -3.17 12.87
N LEU A 98 -7.99 -2.81 13.90
CA LEU A 98 -9.34 -2.24 13.72
C LEU A 98 -9.30 -0.96 12.89
N GLY A 99 -8.35 -0.06 13.17
CA GLY A 99 -8.15 1.15 12.36
C GLY A 99 -7.85 0.83 10.89
N THR A 100 -6.98 -0.15 10.66
CA THR A 100 -6.63 -0.62 9.31
C THR A 100 -7.82 -1.26 8.59
N ALA A 101 -8.64 -2.03 9.30
CA ALA A 101 -9.83 -2.67 8.73
C ALA A 101 -10.89 -1.62 8.35
N ILE A 102 -11.14 -0.63 9.21
CA ILE A 102 -12.09 0.46 8.94
C ILE A 102 -11.62 1.29 7.73
N SER A 103 -10.35 1.63 7.64
CA SER A 103 -9.82 2.42 6.51
C SER A 103 -9.93 1.66 5.19
N GLN A 104 -9.66 0.35 5.19
CA GLN A 104 -9.84 -0.51 4.02
C GLN A 104 -11.32 -0.64 3.64
N MET A 105 -12.23 -0.82 4.61
CA MET A 105 -13.67 -0.86 4.33
C MET A 105 -14.19 0.44 3.71
N MET A 106 -13.73 1.60 4.20
CA MET A 106 -14.04 2.89 3.58
C MET A 106 -13.53 2.94 2.13
N SER A 107 -12.29 2.50 1.90
CA SER A 107 -11.69 2.44 0.57
C SER A 107 -12.53 1.59 -0.40
N LEU A 108 -12.98 0.42 0.05
CA LEU A 108 -13.84 -0.47 -0.72
C LEU A 108 -15.22 0.14 -1.02
N SER A 109 -15.81 0.87 -0.06
CA SER A 109 -17.10 1.54 -0.26
C SER A 109 -17.05 2.56 -1.41
N TYR A 110 -15.96 3.32 -1.48
CA TYR A 110 -15.74 4.29 -2.54
C TYR A 110 -15.32 3.62 -3.87
N SER A 111 -14.56 2.53 -3.84
CA SER A 111 -14.04 1.90 -5.08
C SER A 111 -14.95 0.83 -5.68
N ARG A 112 -16.07 0.50 -5.04
CA ARG A 112 -16.97 -0.61 -5.46
C ARG A 112 -17.51 -0.50 -6.89
N PHE A 113 -17.61 0.70 -7.44
CA PHE A 113 -18.11 0.94 -8.80
C PHE A 113 -17.00 1.03 -9.86
N GLY A 114 -15.76 0.75 -9.46
CA GLY A 114 -14.60 0.87 -10.33
C GLY A 114 -14.46 2.29 -10.87
N ASP A 115 -14.12 2.39 -12.15
CA ASP A 115 -13.90 3.68 -12.84
C ASP A 115 -15.20 4.30 -13.38
N SER A 116 -16.36 3.77 -13.00
CA SER A 116 -17.66 4.28 -13.46
C SER A 116 -18.02 5.60 -12.76
N ILE A 117 -18.51 6.56 -13.54
CA ILE A 117 -19.01 7.83 -13.00
C ILE A 117 -20.40 7.59 -12.39
N VAL A 118 -20.47 7.62 -11.06
CA VAL A 118 -21.73 7.43 -10.32
C VAL A 118 -22.30 8.79 -9.92
N PRO A 119 -23.53 9.15 -10.33
CA PRO A 119 -24.11 10.47 -10.07
C PRO A 119 -24.00 10.95 -8.62
N GLY A 120 -24.25 10.07 -7.64
CA GLY A 120 -24.18 10.43 -6.22
C GLY A 120 -22.78 10.82 -5.74
N PHE A 121 -21.71 10.24 -6.31
CA PHE A 121 -20.33 10.55 -5.94
C PHE A 121 -19.71 11.67 -6.77
N TYR A 122 -20.26 11.95 -7.95
CA TYR A 122 -19.73 12.91 -8.90
C TYR A 122 -20.60 14.17 -9.05
N ASN A 123 -21.65 14.34 -8.25
CA ASN A 123 -22.47 15.55 -8.22
C ASN A 123 -21.76 16.72 -7.51
N TYR A 124 -20.57 17.09 -7.99
CA TYR A 124 -19.79 18.20 -7.45
C TYR A 124 -20.46 19.54 -7.68
N TYR A 125 -21.30 19.66 -8.70
CA TYR A 125 -22.04 20.88 -9.01
C TYR A 125 -23.09 21.24 -7.95
N SER A 126 -23.41 20.32 -7.03
CA SER A 126 -24.20 20.65 -5.83
C SER A 126 -23.41 21.43 -4.77
N ASN A 127 -22.07 21.44 -4.84
CA ASN A 127 -21.21 22.20 -3.94
C ASN A 127 -21.01 23.62 -4.49
N GLU A 128 -21.20 24.63 -3.64
CA GLU A 128 -21.16 26.05 -4.04
C GLU A 128 -19.80 26.48 -4.60
N ASP A 129 -18.68 26.01 -4.04
CA ASP A 129 -17.34 26.37 -4.50
C ASP A 129 -17.08 25.83 -5.91
N PHE A 130 -17.42 24.56 -6.14
CA PHE A 130 -17.27 23.93 -7.45
C PHE A 130 -18.22 24.55 -8.47
N LYS A 131 -19.47 24.78 -8.09
CA LYS A 131 -20.47 25.46 -8.94
C LYS A 131 -20.00 26.85 -9.34
N SER A 132 -19.53 27.66 -8.40
CA SER A 132 -19.01 29.00 -8.66
C SER A 132 -17.82 28.96 -9.62
N TYR A 133 -16.91 28.01 -9.45
CA TYR A 133 -15.79 27.80 -10.37
C TYR A 133 -16.26 27.49 -11.80
N VAL A 134 -17.24 26.57 -11.96
CA VAL A 134 -17.77 26.21 -13.28
C VAL A 134 -18.53 27.36 -13.92
N ASP A 135 -19.46 27.98 -13.19
CA ASP A 135 -20.35 29.02 -13.72
C ASP A 135 -19.56 30.27 -14.14
N LYS A 136 -18.52 30.62 -13.37
CA LYS A 136 -17.68 31.78 -13.66
C LYS A 136 -16.77 31.58 -14.88
N ASN A 137 -16.16 30.40 -15.01
CA ASN A 137 -15.09 30.17 -15.98
C ASN A 137 -15.55 29.41 -17.24
N TYR A 138 -16.63 28.64 -17.16
CA TYR A 138 -17.14 27.78 -18.23
C TYR A 138 -18.66 27.96 -18.39
N ASN A 139 -19.10 29.23 -18.46
CA ASN A 139 -20.51 29.59 -18.54
C ASN A 139 -21.21 28.87 -19.73
N GLY A 140 -22.39 28.31 -19.47
CA GLY A 140 -23.18 27.60 -20.46
C GLY A 140 -22.81 26.14 -20.68
N LEU A 141 -21.70 25.64 -20.10
CA LEU A 141 -21.30 24.22 -20.25
C LEU A 141 -22.40 23.26 -19.80
N VAL A 142 -23.02 23.53 -18.66
CA VAL A 142 -24.06 22.68 -18.05
C VAL A 142 -25.40 22.72 -18.79
N ASN A 143 -25.55 23.61 -19.78
CA ASN A 143 -26.69 23.64 -20.69
C ASN A 143 -26.45 22.79 -21.96
N GLY A 144 -25.23 22.28 -22.13
CA GLY A 144 -24.84 21.47 -23.28
C GLY A 144 -25.43 20.05 -23.32
N PRO A 145 -25.10 19.29 -24.36
CA PRO A 145 -25.39 17.86 -24.43
C PRO A 145 -24.63 17.07 -23.35
N ASP A 146 -25.11 15.87 -23.07
CA ASP A 146 -24.41 14.92 -22.19
C ASP A 146 -23.00 14.60 -22.75
N GLY A 147 -22.00 14.53 -21.87
CA GLY A 147 -20.61 14.34 -22.23
C GLY A 147 -19.88 15.62 -22.66
N SER A 148 -20.46 16.81 -22.47
CA SER A 148 -19.79 18.06 -22.84
C SER A 148 -18.50 18.26 -22.02
N VAL A 149 -17.40 18.49 -22.73
CA VAL A 149 -16.08 18.76 -22.16
C VAL A 149 -15.73 20.21 -22.45
N ALA A 150 -15.44 21.00 -21.41
CA ALA A 150 -14.95 22.35 -21.61
C ALA A 150 -13.58 22.31 -22.30
N GLU A 151 -13.44 23.12 -23.34
CA GLU A 151 -12.19 23.23 -24.07
C GLU A 151 -11.11 23.85 -23.17
N PHE A 152 -9.92 23.26 -23.17
CA PHE A 152 -8.76 23.87 -22.52
C PHE A 152 -8.03 24.71 -23.55
N THR A 153 -8.06 26.03 -23.36
CA THR A 153 -7.26 26.94 -24.16
C THR A 153 -5.80 26.72 -23.83
N TRP A 154 -5.04 26.21 -24.80
CA TRP A 154 -3.59 26.10 -24.69
C TRP A 154 -2.93 27.46 -24.92
N GLY A 155 -1.70 27.61 -24.40
CA GLY A 155 -0.87 28.77 -24.67
C GLY A 155 -0.53 28.92 -26.17
N PRO A 156 0.06 30.05 -26.57
CA PRO A 156 0.34 30.35 -27.98
C PRO A 156 1.15 29.24 -28.66
N GLU A 157 0.74 28.85 -29.88
CA GLU A 157 1.38 27.78 -30.67
C GLU A 157 2.77 28.18 -31.21
N THR A 158 3.00 29.49 -31.28
CA THR A 158 4.27 30.07 -31.73
C THR A 158 4.60 31.24 -30.81
N GLY A 159 5.87 31.34 -30.43
CA GLY A 159 6.36 32.43 -29.62
C GLY A 159 7.80 32.75 -29.95
N PHE A 160 8.30 33.81 -29.35
CA PHE A 160 9.72 34.16 -29.42
C PHE A 160 10.28 34.17 -28.00
N VAL A 161 11.43 33.53 -27.79
CA VAL A 161 12.18 33.69 -26.55
C VAL A 161 13.39 34.55 -26.82
N ASN A 162 13.56 35.58 -25.99
CA ASN A 162 14.75 36.40 -25.97
C ASN A 162 15.79 35.74 -25.06
N LEU A 163 16.72 35.01 -25.66
CA LEU A 163 17.89 34.46 -24.96
C LEU A 163 19.08 35.37 -25.30
N SER A 164 19.58 36.10 -24.32
CA SER A 164 20.81 36.91 -24.45
C SER A 164 20.77 37.94 -25.59
N GLY A 165 19.59 38.52 -25.90
CA GLY A 165 19.43 39.53 -26.95
C GLY A 165 19.02 38.98 -28.31
N GLU A 166 18.96 37.66 -28.48
CA GLU A 166 18.54 37.01 -29.72
C GLU A 166 17.09 36.53 -29.62
N ILE A 167 16.26 36.93 -30.60
CA ILE A 167 14.84 36.56 -30.69
C ILE A 167 14.76 35.22 -31.45
N ILE A 168 14.60 34.13 -30.72
CA ILE A 168 14.51 32.79 -31.31
C ILE A 168 13.03 32.42 -31.47
N PRO A 169 12.54 32.10 -32.69
CA PRO A 169 11.20 31.55 -32.87
C PRO A 169 11.15 30.15 -32.29
N ILE A 170 10.18 29.90 -31.41
CA ILE A 170 9.96 28.60 -30.79
C ILE A 170 8.51 28.20 -31.03
N VAL A 171 8.32 26.94 -31.44
CA VAL A 171 7.01 26.32 -31.51
C VAL A 171 6.66 25.84 -30.11
N TYR A 172 5.67 26.51 -29.54
CA TYR A 172 5.10 26.23 -28.24
C TYR A 172 3.73 25.59 -28.43
N PRO A 173 3.18 24.98 -27.38
CA PRO A 173 3.65 23.74 -26.82
C PRO A 173 3.04 22.51 -27.51
N ILE A 174 3.61 21.34 -27.27
CA ILE A 174 3.01 20.06 -27.70
C ILE A 174 1.73 19.83 -26.91
N HIS A 175 0.59 19.86 -27.61
CA HIS A 175 -0.69 19.44 -27.06
C HIS A 175 -0.61 17.95 -26.70
N LEU A 176 -0.77 17.64 -25.41
CA LEU A 176 -0.81 16.28 -24.90
C LEU A 176 -2.19 16.00 -24.29
N PRO A 177 -2.65 14.75 -24.32
CA PRO A 177 -3.89 14.37 -23.65
C PRO A 177 -3.70 14.44 -22.11
N MET A 178 -4.07 15.56 -21.51
CA MET A 178 -3.95 15.82 -20.07
C MET A 178 -5.14 15.24 -19.29
N THR A 179 -5.39 13.94 -19.38
CA THR A 179 -6.59 13.31 -18.82
C THR A 179 -6.77 13.53 -17.32
N GLN A 180 -5.68 13.47 -16.53
CA GLN A 180 -5.75 13.69 -15.08
C GLN A 180 -5.93 15.16 -14.70
N PHE A 181 -5.87 16.11 -15.64
CA PHE A 181 -6.10 17.53 -15.37
C PHE A 181 -7.58 17.92 -15.46
N TYR A 182 -8.43 17.06 -16.03
CA TYR A 182 -9.87 17.31 -16.12
C TYR A 182 -10.61 16.72 -14.91
N VAL A 183 -11.59 17.46 -14.41
CA VAL A 183 -12.55 17.00 -13.42
C VAL A 183 -13.86 16.68 -14.12
N SER A 184 -14.23 15.40 -14.12
CA SER A 184 -15.56 14.97 -14.56
C SER A 184 -16.57 15.09 -13.42
N PHE A 185 -17.77 15.57 -13.72
CA PHE A 185 -18.85 15.74 -12.74
C PHE A 185 -20.22 15.47 -13.37
N VAL A 186 -21.22 15.24 -12.53
CA VAL A 186 -22.61 14.98 -12.94
C VAL A 186 -23.50 16.13 -12.49
N HIS A 187 -24.34 16.61 -13.40
CA HIS A 187 -25.39 17.58 -13.11
C HIS A 187 -26.65 17.23 -13.91
N ASN A 188 -27.81 17.18 -13.26
CA ASN A 188 -29.09 16.79 -13.89
C ASN A 188 -29.01 15.50 -14.72
N TYR A 189 -28.39 14.46 -14.16
CA TYR A 189 -28.17 13.14 -14.80
C TYR A 189 -27.30 13.15 -16.06
N LYS A 190 -26.64 14.27 -16.37
CA LYS A 190 -25.67 14.40 -17.46
C LYS A 190 -24.26 14.54 -16.91
N THR A 191 -23.29 14.05 -17.65
CA THR A 191 -21.87 14.10 -17.32
C THR A 191 -21.21 15.25 -18.08
N TYR A 192 -20.36 15.98 -17.38
CA TYR A 192 -19.59 17.10 -17.91
C TYR A 192 -18.14 16.96 -17.46
N SER A 193 -17.20 17.63 -18.15
CA SER A 193 -15.82 17.71 -17.69
C SER A 193 -15.24 19.10 -17.87
N VAL A 194 -14.48 19.57 -16.89
CA VAL A 194 -13.80 20.88 -16.92
C VAL A 194 -12.32 20.74 -16.58
N PRO A 195 -11.43 21.57 -17.14
CA PRO A 195 -10.05 21.68 -16.67
C PRO A 195 -10.00 22.09 -15.19
N SER A 196 -9.02 21.56 -14.46
CA SER A 196 -8.86 21.85 -13.03
C SER A 196 -8.35 23.25 -12.73
N CYS A 197 -7.73 23.91 -13.71
CA CYS A 197 -7.29 25.30 -13.60
C CYS A 197 -7.61 26.11 -14.85
N VAL A 198 -7.87 27.38 -14.63
CA VAL A 198 -7.80 28.43 -15.65
C VAL A 198 -6.38 29.00 -15.62
N ILE A 199 -5.66 28.86 -16.73
CA ILE A 199 -4.27 29.30 -16.85
C ILE A 199 -4.23 30.70 -17.47
N ASP A 200 -3.47 31.60 -16.86
CA ASP A 200 -3.11 32.89 -17.45
C ASP A 200 -1.83 32.73 -18.27
N TRP A 201 -2.01 32.48 -19.56
CA TRP A 201 -0.89 32.34 -20.48
C TRP A 201 -0.12 33.64 -20.73
N ASN A 202 -0.73 34.80 -20.50
CA ASN A 202 -0.07 36.10 -20.69
C ASN A 202 0.93 36.37 -19.55
N SER A 203 0.60 35.91 -18.34
CA SER A 203 1.46 36.01 -17.16
C SER A 203 2.38 34.80 -16.97
N SER A 204 2.31 33.80 -17.86
CA SER A 204 3.16 32.61 -17.82
C SER A 204 4.47 32.86 -18.59
N VAL A 205 5.58 32.32 -18.08
CA VAL A 205 6.91 32.46 -18.70
C VAL A 205 7.34 31.15 -19.33
N PHE A 206 7.64 31.19 -20.62
CA PHE A 206 8.09 30.04 -21.39
C PHE A 206 9.60 30.12 -21.65
N MET A 207 10.33 29.07 -21.29
CA MET A 207 11.78 29.00 -21.44
C MET A 207 12.17 27.78 -22.29
N GLY A 208 12.46 28.00 -23.58
CA GLY A 208 12.76 26.91 -24.52
C GLY A 208 11.53 26.04 -24.83
N ALA A 209 11.67 24.91 -25.54
CA ALA A 209 10.52 24.07 -25.91
C ALA A 209 10.11 23.03 -24.84
N ASP A 210 10.83 22.94 -23.71
CA ASP A 210 10.60 21.92 -22.70
C ASP A 210 9.63 22.41 -21.61
N PRO A 211 8.41 21.83 -21.47
CA PRO A 211 7.43 22.25 -20.48
C PRO A 211 7.88 22.09 -19.03
N CYS A 212 8.94 21.32 -18.78
CA CYS A 212 9.56 21.23 -17.46
C CYS A 212 10.16 22.55 -16.98
N ASN A 213 10.52 23.45 -17.89
CA ASN A 213 11.15 24.74 -17.57
C ASN A 213 10.16 25.90 -17.54
N PHE A 214 8.86 25.67 -17.78
CA PHE A 214 7.90 26.77 -17.82
C PHE A 214 7.58 27.28 -16.42
N GLN A 215 7.22 28.54 -16.31
CA GLN A 215 6.55 29.08 -15.13
C GLN A 215 5.11 29.35 -15.53
N ILE A 216 4.21 28.52 -15.01
CA ILE A 216 2.79 28.60 -15.34
C ILE A 216 2.10 29.39 -14.23
N THR A 217 1.39 30.44 -14.64
CA THR A 217 0.58 31.27 -13.76
C THR A 217 -0.88 30.89 -13.92
N GLU A 218 -1.54 30.55 -12.83
CA GLU A 218 -2.98 30.27 -12.79
C GLU A 218 -3.79 31.51 -12.37
N THR A 219 -4.99 31.65 -12.92
CA THR A 219 -5.98 32.62 -12.44
C THR A 219 -6.80 32.03 -11.31
N GLN A 220 -7.27 30.79 -11.50
CA GLN A 220 -8.11 30.08 -10.54
C GLN A 220 -7.98 28.58 -10.77
N CYS A 221 -7.88 27.81 -9.69
CA CYS A 221 -7.83 26.36 -9.70
C CYS A 221 -8.88 25.76 -8.76
N ILE A 222 -9.23 24.50 -8.99
CA ILE A 222 -10.06 23.68 -8.10
C ILE A 222 -9.30 22.42 -7.66
N GLY A 223 -9.60 21.91 -6.47
CA GLY A 223 -8.82 20.84 -5.85
C GLY A 223 -7.49 21.36 -5.31
N ASP A 224 -6.44 20.55 -5.41
CA ASP A 224 -5.09 20.92 -4.99
C ASP A 224 -4.19 21.28 -6.19
N TRP A 225 -4.78 21.57 -7.35
CA TRP A 225 -4.03 22.01 -8.52
C TRP A 225 -3.51 23.45 -8.36
N THR A 226 -2.35 23.68 -8.95
CA THR A 226 -1.66 24.97 -9.08
C THR A 226 -0.95 24.99 -10.44
N GLY A 227 -0.49 26.15 -10.90
CA GLY A 227 0.32 26.26 -12.11
C GLY A 227 1.59 25.41 -12.02
N GLY A 228 2.20 25.35 -10.82
CA GLY A 228 3.34 24.47 -10.54
C GLY A 228 3.01 22.98 -10.65
N HIS A 229 1.86 22.53 -10.13
CA HIS A 229 1.42 21.14 -10.27
C HIS A 229 1.07 20.79 -11.72
N PHE A 230 0.40 21.70 -12.44
CA PHE A 230 0.11 21.54 -13.86
C PHE A 230 1.40 21.41 -14.69
N ARG A 231 2.39 22.29 -14.47
CA ARG A 231 3.71 22.18 -15.10
C ARG A 231 4.36 20.82 -14.81
N ASN A 232 4.32 20.35 -13.57
CA ASN A 232 4.92 19.06 -13.21
C ASN A 232 4.21 17.89 -13.93
N TYR A 233 2.88 17.96 -14.07
CA TYR A 233 2.11 16.97 -14.84
C TYR A 233 2.44 17.03 -16.32
N TRP A 234 2.51 18.23 -16.90
CA TRP A 234 2.87 18.42 -18.30
C TRP A 234 4.27 17.92 -18.61
N CYS A 235 5.24 18.26 -17.77
CA CYS A 235 6.60 17.75 -17.84
C CYS A 235 6.64 16.22 -17.78
N TYR A 236 5.83 15.61 -16.91
CA TYR A 236 5.71 14.16 -16.82
C TYR A 236 5.17 13.53 -18.12
N GLU A 237 4.03 14.02 -18.62
CA GLU A 237 3.44 13.53 -19.87
C GLU A 237 4.36 13.75 -21.07
N PHE A 238 5.06 14.88 -21.13
CA PHE A 238 6.03 15.19 -22.17
C PHE A 238 7.19 14.18 -22.18
N ARG A 239 7.75 13.86 -21.02
CA ARG A 239 8.81 12.85 -20.87
C ARG A 239 8.32 11.44 -21.19
N GLN A 240 7.09 11.10 -20.79
CA GLN A 240 6.47 9.82 -21.13
C GLN A 240 6.27 9.69 -22.64
N ASN A 241 5.73 10.72 -23.29
CA ASN A 241 5.54 10.72 -24.74
C ASN A 241 6.88 10.65 -25.50
N ARG A 242 7.91 11.37 -25.05
CA ARG A 242 9.26 11.25 -25.65
C ARG A 242 9.81 9.83 -25.53
N SER A 243 9.72 9.23 -24.34
CA SER A 243 10.17 7.86 -24.10
C SER A 243 9.37 6.85 -24.93
N HIS A 244 8.06 7.07 -25.05
CA HIS A 244 7.16 6.29 -25.90
C HIS A 244 7.58 6.37 -27.38
N ARG A 245 7.82 7.58 -27.91
CA ARG A 245 8.26 7.78 -29.30
C ARG A 245 9.57 7.07 -29.56
N GLN A 246 10.58 7.25 -28.70
CA GLN A 246 11.86 6.53 -28.82
C GLN A 246 11.69 5.00 -28.77
N ALA A 247 10.82 4.51 -27.89
CA ALA A 247 10.55 3.07 -27.77
C ALA A 247 9.78 2.49 -28.95
N THR A 248 9.17 3.31 -29.82
CA THR A 248 8.31 2.85 -30.93
C THR A 248 8.80 3.26 -32.31
N GLU A 249 9.75 4.19 -32.42
CA GLU A 249 10.23 4.78 -33.67
C GLU A 249 10.66 3.72 -34.69
N ASN A 250 11.45 2.74 -34.25
CA ASN A 250 12.00 1.68 -35.10
C ASN A 250 11.23 0.35 -35.02
N LYS A 251 10.04 0.34 -34.40
CA LYS A 251 9.22 -0.88 -34.26
C LYS A 251 8.27 -1.06 -35.43
N THR A 252 8.06 -2.33 -35.79
CA THR A 252 7.00 -2.73 -36.73
C THR A 252 5.61 -2.42 -36.15
N LEU A 253 4.58 -2.38 -37.01
CA LEU A 253 3.20 -2.15 -36.57
C LEU A 253 2.73 -3.17 -35.51
N ALA A 254 3.08 -4.44 -35.69
CA ALA A 254 2.74 -5.50 -34.74
C ALA A 254 3.41 -5.30 -33.36
N GLU A 255 4.68 -4.88 -33.35
CA GLU A 255 5.40 -4.60 -32.11
C GLU A 255 4.88 -3.33 -31.41
N LYS A 256 4.46 -2.32 -32.18
CA LYS A 256 3.76 -1.14 -31.66
C LYS A 256 2.45 -1.54 -30.98
N GLN A 257 1.60 -2.34 -31.64
CA GLN A 257 0.35 -2.85 -31.06
C GLN A 257 0.58 -3.65 -29.78
N LYS A 258 1.58 -4.54 -29.77
CA LYS A 258 1.95 -5.31 -28.56
C LYS A 258 2.40 -4.39 -27.41
N TYR A 259 3.13 -3.32 -27.74
CA TYR A 259 3.56 -2.33 -26.76
C TYR A 259 2.37 -1.52 -26.21
N TYR A 260 1.45 -1.04 -27.05
CA TYR A 260 0.22 -0.38 -26.62
C TYR A 260 -0.65 -1.27 -25.75
N ALA A 261 -0.83 -2.54 -26.14
CA ALA A 261 -1.58 -3.51 -25.34
C ALA A 261 -0.95 -3.73 -23.95
N LYS A 262 0.39 -3.69 -23.85
CA LYS A 262 1.09 -3.76 -22.56
C LYS A 262 0.80 -2.55 -21.68
N ILE A 263 0.88 -1.34 -22.25
CA ILE A 263 0.56 -0.09 -21.52
C ILE A 263 -0.90 -0.09 -21.07
N GLN A 264 -1.82 -0.42 -21.98
CA GLN A 264 -3.24 -0.47 -21.67
C GLN A 264 -3.56 -1.50 -20.59
N ARG A 265 -2.91 -2.67 -20.64
CA ARG A 265 -3.05 -3.68 -19.59
C ARG A 265 -2.59 -3.16 -18.23
N GLN A 266 -1.49 -2.41 -18.16
CA GLN A 266 -1.02 -1.82 -16.90
C GLN A 266 -2.04 -0.82 -16.35
N SER A 267 -2.55 0.08 -17.20
CA SER A 267 -3.54 1.08 -16.81
C SER A 267 -4.86 0.45 -16.32
N ILE A 268 -5.36 -0.59 -16.99
CA ILE A 268 -6.60 -1.28 -16.58
C ILE A 268 -6.38 -2.16 -15.34
N SER A 269 -5.16 -2.67 -15.12
CA SER A 269 -4.87 -3.68 -14.11
C SER A 269 -4.40 -3.14 -12.76
N LEU A 270 -3.63 -2.07 -12.71
CA LEU A 270 -3.00 -1.62 -11.46
C LEU A 270 -3.45 -0.20 -11.10
N ASP A 271 -3.75 0.61 -12.10
CA ASP A 271 -4.05 2.03 -11.90
C ASP A 271 -5.56 2.27 -11.75
N SER A 272 -6.40 1.27 -12.05
CA SER A 272 -7.85 1.36 -12.05
C SER A 272 -8.47 1.24 -10.65
N TYR A 273 -9.59 1.92 -10.42
CA TYR A 273 -10.34 1.79 -9.17
C TYR A 273 -10.91 0.38 -8.98
N SER A 274 -11.19 -0.33 -10.08
CA SER A 274 -11.65 -1.73 -10.04
C SER A 274 -10.57 -2.66 -9.49
N ALA A 275 -9.33 -2.53 -9.97
CA ALA A 275 -8.22 -3.31 -9.45
C ALA A 275 -7.90 -2.96 -7.99
N PHE A 276 -7.95 -1.66 -7.66
CA PHE A 276 -7.79 -1.18 -6.30
C PHE A 276 -8.82 -1.81 -5.35
N TYR A 277 -10.09 -1.92 -5.76
CA TYR A 277 -11.15 -2.61 -5.01
C TYR A 277 -10.81 -4.09 -4.80
N GLN A 278 -10.51 -4.83 -5.87
CA GLN A 278 -10.30 -6.28 -5.80
C GLN A 278 -9.09 -6.66 -4.95
N LEU A 279 -7.98 -5.92 -5.10
CA LEU A 279 -6.77 -6.18 -4.34
C LEU A 279 -6.97 -5.82 -2.86
N ASN A 280 -7.56 -4.66 -2.53
CA ASN A 280 -7.84 -4.31 -1.15
C ASN A 280 -8.84 -5.29 -0.49
N ALA A 281 -9.86 -5.77 -1.21
CA ALA A 281 -10.80 -6.75 -0.68
C ALA A 281 -10.10 -8.07 -0.35
N THR A 282 -9.19 -8.50 -1.23
CA THR A 282 -8.37 -9.70 -1.03
C THR A 282 -7.48 -9.55 0.21
N PHE A 283 -6.75 -8.44 0.31
CA PHE A 283 -5.86 -8.20 1.45
C PHE A 283 -6.64 -8.01 2.76
N LEU A 284 -7.80 -7.35 2.75
CA LEU A 284 -8.69 -7.27 3.90
C LEU A 284 -9.13 -8.66 4.37
N GLY A 285 -9.53 -9.52 3.44
CA GLY A 285 -9.89 -10.91 3.74
C GLY A 285 -8.73 -11.70 4.36
N LEU A 286 -7.52 -11.56 3.81
CA LEU A 286 -6.32 -12.19 4.35
C LEU A 286 -5.93 -11.64 5.73
N ASN A 287 -6.04 -10.32 5.93
CA ASN A 287 -5.82 -9.65 7.21
C ASN A 287 -6.78 -10.20 8.29
N ILE A 288 -8.08 -10.29 7.98
CA ILE A 288 -9.09 -10.84 8.89
C ILE A 288 -8.84 -12.34 9.16
N CYS A 289 -8.51 -13.12 8.13
CA CYS A 289 -8.20 -14.54 8.31
C CYS A 289 -6.97 -14.74 9.22
N GLY A 290 -5.89 -14.01 8.93
CA GLY A 290 -4.65 -14.06 9.70
C GLY A 290 -4.87 -13.69 11.17
N ILE A 291 -5.58 -12.58 11.46
CA ILE A 291 -5.84 -12.18 12.83
C ILE A 291 -6.69 -13.21 13.58
N VAL A 292 -7.73 -13.78 12.94
CA VAL A 292 -8.59 -14.80 13.58
C VAL A 292 -7.79 -16.06 13.91
N ILE A 293 -6.95 -16.53 13.00
CA ILE A 293 -6.08 -17.70 13.23
C ILE A 293 -5.14 -17.43 14.40
N VAL A 294 -4.52 -16.26 14.44
CA VAL A 294 -3.63 -15.84 15.54
C VAL A 294 -4.37 -15.77 16.87
N SER A 295 -5.57 -15.16 16.91
CA SER A 295 -6.41 -15.08 18.11
C SER A 295 -6.73 -16.46 18.67
N ILE A 296 -7.21 -17.37 17.81
CA ILE A 296 -7.55 -18.74 18.21
C ILE A 296 -6.31 -19.46 18.72
N ALA A 297 -5.18 -19.34 18.02
CA ALA A 297 -3.93 -19.97 18.44
C ALA A 297 -3.44 -19.44 19.80
N LEU A 298 -3.54 -18.13 20.06
CA LEU A 298 -3.19 -17.54 21.36
C LEU A 298 -4.08 -18.07 22.49
N ILE A 299 -5.39 -18.20 22.25
CA ILE A 299 -6.33 -18.80 23.21
C ILE A 299 -5.93 -20.25 23.50
N LEU A 300 -5.63 -21.04 22.45
CA LEU A 300 -5.22 -22.43 22.60
C LEU A 300 -3.86 -22.58 23.31
N ILE A 301 -2.91 -21.68 23.07
CA ILE A 301 -1.63 -21.65 23.79
C ILE A 301 -1.87 -21.45 25.28
N ASN A 302 -2.79 -20.57 25.67
CA ASN A 302 -3.11 -20.33 27.09
C ASN A 302 -3.81 -21.53 27.75
N ILE A 303 -4.67 -22.25 27.02
CA ILE A 303 -5.41 -23.41 27.55
C ILE A 303 -4.50 -24.63 27.68
N VAL A 304 -3.79 -24.99 26.60
CA VAL A 304 -2.99 -26.23 26.52
C VAL A 304 -1.61 -26.04 27.16
N ASN A 305 -1.15 -24.79 27.28
CA ASN A 305 0.15 -24.40 27.82
C ASN A 305 1.30 -25.28 27.31
N PRO A 306 1.53 -25.33 25.99
CA PRO A 306 2.48 -26.24 25.36
C PRO A 306 3.94 -26.01 25.80
N PHE A 307 4.22 -24.86 26.42
CA PHE A 307 5.53 -24.49 26.95
C PHE A 307 5.68 -24.71 28.46
N ASN A 308 4.71 -25.37 29.11
CA ASN A 308 4.80 -25.66 30.54
C ASN A 308 5.93 -26.68 30.83
N LYS A 309 7.07 -26.17 31.27
CA LYS A 309 8.28 -26.93 31.62
C LYS A 309 8.07 -27.95 32.76
N LYS A 310 6.93 -27.90 33.46
CA LYS A 310 6.56 -28.87 34.51
C LYS A 310 5.77 -30.09 33.99
N GLY A 311 5.42 -30.11 32.71
CA GLY A 311 4.79 -31.26 32.07
C GLY A 311 5.81 -32.32 31.63
N LYS A 312 5.47 -33.59 31.87
CA LYS A 312 6.23 -34.80 31.45
C LYS A 312 6.80 -34.81 30.00
N PRO A 313 6.26 -34.11 28.98
CA PRO A 313 6.82 -34.15 27.63
C PRO A 313 8.17 -33.44 27.48
N TYR A 314 8.43 -32.36 28.23
CA TYR A 314 9.67 -31.58 28.10
C TYR A 314 10.90 -32.30 28.71
N GLN A 315 10.70 -33.05 29.80
CA GLN A 315 11.75 -33.90 30.38
C GLN A 315 12.20 -35.02 29.44
N LYS A 316 11.28 -35.56 28.63
CA LYS A 316 11.64 -36.56 27.60
C LYS A 316 12.52 -35.95 26.50
N ILE A 317 12.29 -34.70 26.10
CA ILE A 317 13.11 -34.06 25.06
C ILE A 317 14.53 -33.73 25.57
N GLN A 318 14.68 -33.29 26.83
CA GLN A 318 16.00 -33.12 27.43
C GLN A 318 16.75 -34.44 27.63
N ALA A 319 16.06 -35.51 28.05
CA ALA A 319 16.67 -36.84 28.20
C ALA A 319 17.05 -37.48 26.86
N SER A 320 16.30 -37.19 25.78
CA SER A 320 16.63 -37.66 24.42
C SER A 320 17.80 -36.90 23.78
N ALA A 321 18.04 -35.65 24.17
CA ALA A 321 19.16 -34.85 23.66
C ALA A 321 20.48 -35.12 24.42
N SER A 322 20.42 -35.65 25.64
CA SER A 322 21.59 -36.06 26.42
C SER A 322 22.02 -37.51 26.20
N GLY A 323 21.40 -38.22 25.25
CA GLY A 323 21.53 -39.67 25.08
C GLY A 323 21.84 -40.10 23.65
N SER A 324 22.85 -39.50 22.99
CA SER A 324 23.51 -40.16 21.86
C SER A 324 25.00 -39.87 21.88
N GLY A 325 25.73 -40.72 22.58
CA GLY A 325 27.20 -40.74 22.64
C GLY A 325 27.70 -42.13 22.95
N SER A 326 27.38 -43.11 22.09
CA SER A 326 28.06 -44.40 21.99
C SER A 326 28.85 -44.40 20.69
N ASP A 327 30.08 -44.85 20.53
CA ASP A 327 31.13 -45.42 21.40
C ASP A 327 32.32 -45.64 20.43
N SER A 328 33.59 -45.56 20.86
CA SER A 328 34.68 -46.42 20.34
C SER A 328 36.07 -46.00 20.86
N GLY A 329 36.78 -46.96 21.48
CA GLY A 329 38.25 -47.02 21.36
C GLY A 329 39.12 -47.40 22.58
N LYS A 330 39.16 -48.70 22.91
CA LYS A 330 40.32 -49.50 23.41
C LYS A 330 40.97 -49.27 24.80
N SER A 331 40.74 -50.29 25.66
CA SER A 331 41.72 -51.17 26.38
C SER A 331 42.75 -50.59 27.38
N SER A 332 42.64 -50.99 28.66
CA SER A 332 43.52 -52.01 29.25
C SER A 332 43.20 -52.39 30.72
N SER A 333 43.23 -53.71 30.97
CA SER A 333 43.82 -54.44 32.13
C SER A 333 43.26 -54.32 33.58
N ASN A 334 42.50 -55.36 33.98
CA ASN A 334 42.75 -56.31 35.09
C ASN A 334 43.03 -55.80 36.54
N LYS A 335 42.15 -56.12 37.52
CA LYS A 335 42.21 -57.29 38.45
C LYS A 335 41.30 -57.17 39.71
N LYS A 336 40.48 -58.21 39.89
CA LYS A 336 40.13 -58.97 41.13
C LYS A 336 39.65 -58.32 42.46
N ALA A 337 38.48 -58.85 42.88
CA ALA A 337 38.18 -59.53 44.16
C ALA A 337 37.55 -58.75 45.35
N LYS A 338 36.23 -58.94 45.50
CA LYS A 338 35.49 -59.48 46.67
C LYS A 338 36.22 -59.48 48.03
N THR A 339 35.64 -58.87 49.07
CA THR A 339 35.46 -59.42 50.45
C THR A 339 34.53 -58.51 51.28
N THR A 340 33.72 -59.15 52.12
CA THR A 340 32.73 -58.62 53.09
C THR A 340 33.34 -58.54 54.50
N SER A 341 33.05 -57.49 55.29
CA SER A 341 32.93 -57.43 56.78
C SER A 341 32.87 -55.94 57.21
N VAL A 342 31.79 -55.43 57.82
CA VAL A 342 31.44 -55.38 59.27
C VAL A 342 32.48 -54.67 60.15
N GLN A 343 32.15 -53.46 60.64
CA GLN A 343 32.29 -52.95 62.03
C GLN A 343 31.89 -51.46 62.07
N GLU A 344 30.80 -51.10 62.77
CA GLU A 344 30.75 -50.58 64.15
C GLU A 344 31.04 -49.07 64.30
N SER A 345 29.95 -48.32 64.53
CA SER A 345 29.74 -47.46 65.70
C SER A 345 30.97 -46.82 66.38
N SER A 346 31.06 -45.49 66.31
CA SER A 346 31.29 -44.67 67.51
C SER A 346 30.73 -43.26 67.32
N THR A 347 30.02 -42.83 68.36
CA THR A 347 29.49 -41.51 68.68
C THR A 347 30.57 -40.55 69.16
N ASP A 348 30.13 -39.31 69.45
CA ASP A 348 30.75 -38.26 70.28
C ASP A 348 31.63 -37.25 69.54
N GLU A 349 31.63 -35.96 69.85
CA GLU A 349 30.78 -35.07 70.66
C GLU A 349 31.20 -33.64 70.27
N SER A 350 30.28 -32.70 70.49
CA SER A 350 30.44 -31.26 70.74
C SER A 350 31.77 -30.52 70.50
N TYR A 351 31.65 -29.36 69.85
CA TYR A 351 31.97 -28.06 70.49
C TYR A 351 30.85 -27.07 70.20
#